data_AF-A0A0X8CGT1-F1
#
_entry.id   AF-A0A0X8CGT1-F1
#
_cell.length_a   1.000
_cell.length_b   1.000
_cell.length_c   1.000
_cell.angle_alpha   90.00
_cell.angle_beta   90.00
_cell.angle_gamma   90.00
#
_symmetry.space_group_name_H-M   'P 1'
#
loop_
_entity.id
_entity.type
_entity.pdbx_description
1 polymer ?
#
loop_
_entity_poly.entity_id
_entity_poly.type
_entity_poly.pdbx_seq_one_letter_code
_entity_poly.pdbx_strand_id
1 'polypeptide(L)' 'MKEMLAHLELLRVQMAECERLQQAARSQLKRDVYARTLTRYSAIARELEQAIACLPDFRPLRRPQL' A
#
# COMPACT_ATOMS: atom_id res chain seq x y z
N MET A 1 -4.48 -6.12 -14.04
CA MET A 1 -5.03 -6.44 -12.70
C MET A 1 -4.11 -7.32 -11.85
N LYS A 2 -3.75 -8.54 -12.29
CA LYS A 2 -2.78 -9.39 -11.58
C LYS A 2 -1.45 -8.67 -11.30
N GLU A 3 -1.00 -7.85 -12.24
CA GLU A 3 0.20 -7.01 -12.07
C GLU A 3 0.02 -5.95 -10.97
N MET A 4 -1.11 -5.23 -10.93
CA MET A 4 -1.39 -4.23 -9.88
C MET A 4 -1.51 -4.87 -8.50
N LEU A 5 -2.14 -6.04 -8.39
CA LEU A 5 -2.15 -6.82 -7.14
C LEU A 5 -0.75 -7.26 -6.73
N ALA A 6 0.07 -7.75 -7.67
CA ALA A 6 1.46 -8.11 -7.40
C ALA A 6 2.29 -6.90 -6.95
N HIS A 7 2.04 -5.72 -7.53
CA HIS A 7 2.70 -4.48 -7.13
C HIS A 7 2.26 -4.04 -5.73
N LEU A 8 0.98 -4.18 -5.39
CA LEU A 8 0.46 -3.90 -4.05
C LEU A 8 1.09 -4.84 -3.00
N GLU A 9 1.21 -6.13 -3.30
CA GLU A 9 1.90 -7.09 -2.42
C GLU A 9 3.39 -6.76 -2.25
N LEU A 10 4.08 -6.40 -3.34
CA LEU A 10 5.47 -5.96 -3.26
C LEU A 10 5.63 -4.72 -2.37
N LEU A 11 4.74 -3.72 -2.51
CA LEU A 11 4.76 -2.52 -1.67
C LEU A 11 4.55 -2.85 -0.20
N ARG A 12 3.63 -3.77 0.12
CA ARG A 12 3.40 -4.22 1.50
C ARG A 12 4.65 -4.86 2.11
N VAL A 13 5.35 -5.71 1.36
CA VAL A 13 6.63 -6.29 1.80
C VAL A 13 7.70 -5.21 2.00
N GLN A 14 7.81 -4.26 1.07
CA GLN A 14 8.78 -3.15 1.18
C GLN A 14 8.49 -2.23 2.36
N MET A 15 7.22 -1.99 2.67
CA MET A 15 6.80 -1.23 3.85
C MET A 15 7.18 -1.95 5.14
N ALA A 16 6.86 -3.24 5.26
CA ALA A 16 7.24 -4.04 6.43
C ALA A 16 8.76 -4.03 6.66
N GLU A 17 9.55 -4.13 5.60
CA GLU A 17 11.01 -4.05 5.70
C GLU A 17 11.49 -2.64 6.11
N CYS A 18 10.88 -1.57 5.58
CA CYS A 18 11.20 -0.20 6.01
C CYS A 18 10.85 0.04 7.49
N GLU A 19 9.73 -0.49 7.98
CA GLU A 19 9.36 -0.44 9.40
C GLU A 19 10.39 -1.16 10.26
N ARG A 20 10.79 -2.38 9.87
CA ARG A 20 11.82 -3.15 10.57
C ARG A 20 13.15 -2.40 10.62
N LEU A 21 13.58 -1.83 9.49
CA LEU A 21 14.82 -1.05 9.40
C LEU A 21 14.75 0.25 10.20
N GLN A 22 13.59 0.90 10.25
CA GLN A 22 13.36 2.07 11.09
C GLN A 22 13.50 1.73 12.58
N GLN A 23 12.89 0.63 13.02
CA GLN A 23 12.97 0.17 14.41
C GLN A 23 14.41 -0.23 14.80
N ALA A 24 15.14 -0.86 13.88
CA ALA A 24 16.53 -1.26 14.10
C ALA A 24 17.54 -0.08 14.01
N ALA A 25 17.14 1.06 13.45
CA ALA A 25 18.04 2.18 13.22
C ALA A 25 18.40 2.93 14.52
N ARG A 26 19.69 2.98 14.83
CA ARG A 26 20.24 3.78 15.95
C ARG A 26 20.35 5.28 15.65
N SER A 27 20.40 5.65 14.37
CA SER A 27 20.54 7.05 13.94
C SER A 27 19.17 7.68 13.73
N GLN A 28 18.94 8.86 14.34
CA GLN A 28 17.70 9.62 14.13
C GLN A 28 17.48 9.94 12.65
N LEU A 29 18.52 10.38 11.94
CA LEU A 29 18.46 10.67 10.51
C LEU A 29 17.95 9.47 9.71
N LYS A 30 18.44 8.25 10.00
CA LYS A 30 17.96 7.03 9.34
C LYS A 30 16.50 6.75 9.67
N ARG A 31 16.09 6.90 10.93
CA ARG A 31 14.68 6.74 11.34
C ARG A 31 13.76 7.70 10.58
N ASP A 32 14.18 8.95 10.42
CA ASP A 32 13.40 9.98 9.71
C ASP A 32 13.31 9.69 8.21
N VAL A 33 14.39 9.17 7.60
CA VAL A 33 14.37 8.74 6.20
C VAL A 33 13.37 7.60 6.00
N TYR A 34 13.43 6.55 6.82
CA TYR A 34 12.47 5.44 6.72
C TYR A 34 11.03 5.90 7.00
N ALA A 35 10.81 6.80 7.97
CA ALA A 35 9.49 7.37 8.22
C ALA A 35 8.89 8.04 6.97
N ARG A 36 9.67 8.89 6.29
CA ARG A 36 9.24 9.57 5.06
C ARG A 36 9.01 8.58 3.92
N THR A 37 9.85 7.56 3.79
CA THR A 37 9.68 6.50 2.79
C THR A 37 8.39 5.72 3.02
N LEU A 38 8.08 5.35 4.27
CA LEU A 38 6.84 4.68 4.65
C LEU A 38 5.61 5.50 4.31
N THR A 39 5.63 6.81 4.56
CA THR A 39 4.54 7.70 4.15
C THR A 39 4.31 7.66 2.64
N ARG A 40 5.38 7.65 1.84
CA ARG A 40 5.28 7.60 0.37
C ARG A 40 4.75 6.27 -0.12
N TYR A 41 5.27 5.15 0.39
CA TYR A 41 4.76 3.82 0.03
C TYR A 41 3.31 3.62 0.42
N SER A 42 2.91 4.12 1.60
CA SER A 42 1.51 4.08 2.03
C SER A 42 0.59 4.86 1.08
N ALA A 43 1.04 6.01 0.59
CA ALA A 43 0.28 6.78 -0.40
C ALA A 43 0.11 6.00 -1.70
N ILE A 44 1.19 5.42 -2.24
CA ILE A 44 1.14 4.62 -3.48
C ILE A 44 0.24 3.39 -3.32
N ALA A 45 0.34 2.69 -2.19
CA ALA A 45 -0.50 1.52 -1.90
C ALA A 45 -1.99 1.90 -1.89
N ARG A 46 -2.36 3.03 -1.27
CA ARG A 46 -3.73 3.53 -1.24
C ARG A 46 -4.26 3.88 -2.64
N GLU A 47 -3.44 4.54 -3.46
CA GLU A 47 -3.81 4.83 -4.86
C GLU A 47 -4.07 3.55 -5.66
N LEU A 48 -3.21 2.54 -5.49
CA LEU A 48 -3.40 1.23 -6.13
C LEU A 48 -4.66 0.53 -5.62
N GLU A 49 -4.91 0.52 -4.31
CA GLU A 49 -6.11 -0.06 -3.70
C GLU A 49 -7.38 0.61 -4.24
N GLN A 50 -7.40 1.94 -4.34
CA GLN A 50 -8.52 2.69 -4.91
C GLN A 50 -8.73 2.38 -6.39
N ALA A 51 -7.65 2.39 -7.19
CA ALA A 51 -7.74 2.06 -8.61
C ALA A 51 -8.26 0.63 -8.82
N ILE A 52 -7.83 -0.32 -7.98
CA ILE A 52 -8.33 -1.70 -7.96
C ILE A 52 -9.82 -1.73 -7.62
N ALA A 53 -10.26 -0.98 -6.60
CA ALA A 53 -11.65 -0.96 -6.14
C ALA A 53 -12.62 -0.26 -7.11
N CYS A 54 -12.13 0.71 -7.89
CA CYS A 54 -12.93 1.42 -8.89
C CYS A 54 -13.13 0.65 -10.21
N LEU A 55 -12.53 -0.55 -10.36
CA LEU A 55 -12.69 -1.35 -11.56
C LEU A 55 -14.10 -1.98 -11.65
N PRO A 56 -14.72 -2.00 -12.84
CA PRO A 56 -16.13 -2.37 -13.03
C PRO A 56 -16.49 -3.84 -12.73
N ASP A 57 -15.52 -4.75 -12.60
CA ASP A 57 -15.77 -6.19 -12.47
C ASP A 57 -16.32 -6.62 -11.08
N PHE A 58 -16.38 -5.72 -10.10
CA PHE A 58 -16.89 -6.03 -8.76
C PHE A 58 -17.76 -4.93 -8.16
N ARG A 59 -18.70 -4.36 -8.93
CA ARG A 59 -19.94 -3.91 -8.27
C ARG A 59 -20.69 -5.18 -7.87
N PRO A 60 -20.86 -5.51 -6.56
CA PRO A 60 -21.91 -6.45 -6.21
C PRO A 60 -23.19 -5.87 -6.81
N LEU A 61 -23.81 -6.63 -7.71
CA LEU A 61 -25.09 -6.28 -8.31
C LEU A 61 -25.99 -5.84 -7.16
N ARG A 62 -26.23 -4.53 -7.01
CA ARG A 62 -27.26 -4.02 -6.12
C ARG A 62 -28.53 -4.72 -6.60
N ARG A 63 -28.99 -5.72 -5.86
CA ARG A 63 -30.31 -6.32 -6.10
C ARG A 63 -31.31 -5.15 -6.06
N PRO A 64 -32.18 -5.02 -7.06
CA PRO A 64 -33.31 -4.11 -6.93
C PRO A 64 -34.11 -4.56 -5.71
N GLN A 65 -34.31 -3.67 -4.74
CA GLN A 65 -35.30 -3.88 -3.71
C GLN A 65 -36.65 -3.70 -4.40
N LEU A 66 -37.39 -4.81 -4.52
CA LEU A 66 -38.84 -4.81 -4.79
C LEU A 66 -39.57 -4.57 -3.47
#